data_AF-A0A8J4R708-F1
#
_entry.id   AF-A0A8J4R708-F1
#
_cell.length_a   1.000
_cell.length_b   1.000
_cell.length_c   1.000
_cell.angle_alpha   90.00
_cell.angle_beta   90.00
_cell.angle_gamma   90.00
#
_symmetry.space_group_name_H-M   'P 1'
#
loop_
_entity.id
_entity.type
_entity.pdbx_description
1 polymer ?
#
loop_
_entity_poly.entity_id
_entity_poly.type
_entity_poly.pdbx_seq_one_letter_code
_entity_poly.pdbx_strand_id
1 'polypeptide(L)'
;MAFQGYLVLGLLVLFDLLNNGIAVSPSHDTASLNRTSFPKDFIFGTASAAYQYEGAAKEGGRGPSTWDIFTHRYPGKIKDGSNGDVAVDQYHRYKGDVRIMKKMGLDAYRFSISWSRVLPKGKLSGGVNKEGIKYYNKLINKLLARGLQPFVTLFHWDPPQALEDEYGAFLSPHIVYMYGRVSPGER
;
A
#
# COMPACT_ATOMS: atom_id res chain seq x y z
N MET A 1 -62.89 -9.47 -37.22
CA MET A 1 -62.15 -8.77 -36.14
C MET A 1 -60.74 -9.33 -35.86
N ALA A 2 -60.36 -10.52 -36.34
CA ALA A 2 -59.02 -11.06 -36.08
C ALA A 2 -57.90 -10.48 -36.99
N PHE A 3 -58.21 -10.13 -38.25
CA PHE A 3 -57.20 -9.70 -39.24
C PHE A 3 -56.53 -8.35 -38.91
N GLN A 4 -57.27 -7.45 -38.25
CA GLN A 4 -56.76 -6.13 -37.86
C GLN A 4 -55.80 -6.20 -36.66
N GLY A 5 -55.96 -7.20 -35.80
CA GLY A 5 -55.05 -7.45 -34.68
C GLY A 5 -53.66 -7.90 -35.13
N TYR A 6 -53.59 -8.76 -36.15
CA TYR A 6 -52.31 -9.24 -36.70
C TYR A 6 -51.50 -8.16 -37.40
N LEU A 7 -52.16 -7.20 -38.05
CA LEU A 7 -51.50 -6.10 -38.75
C LEU A 7 -50.89 -5.09 -37.75
N VAL A 8 -51.60 -4.81 -36.65
CA VAL A 8 -51.09 -3.99 -35.55
C VAL A 8 -49.95 -4.68 -34.82
N LEU A 9 -50.06 -5.99 -34.57
CA LEU A 9 -48.97 -6.77 -33.96
C LEU A 9 -47.72 -6.80 -34.87
N GLY A 10 -47.91 -6.96 -36.18
CA GLY A 10 -46.81 -6.93 -37.15
C GLY A 10 -46.12 -5.56 -37.23
N LEU A 11 -46.88 -4.47 -37.18
CA LEU A 11 -46.33 -3.10 -37.16
C LEU A 11 -45.57 -2.80 -35.86
N LEU A 12 -46.06 -3.28 -34.70
CA LEU A 12 -45.36 -3.13 -33.42
C LEU A 12 -44.04 -3.89 -33.39
N VAL A 13 -44.02 -5.13 -33.89
CA VAL A 13 -42.79 -5.92 -34.02
C VAL A 13 -41.80 -5.28 -34.99
N LEU A 14 -42.28 -4.70 -36.10
CA LEU A 14 -41.43 -3.97 -37.03
C LEU A 14 -40.86 -2.69 -36.39
N PHE A 15 -41.65 -1.99 -35.58
CA PHE A 15 -41.23 -0.78 -34.88
C PHE A 15 -40.17 -1.08 -33.81
N ASP A 16 -40.32 -2.18 -33.06
CA ASP A 16 -39.30 -2.67 -32.12
C ASP A 16 -38.02 -3.13 -32.82
N LEU A 17 -38.14 -3.77 -33.99
CA LEU A 17 -36.97 -4.16 -34.81
C LEU A 17 -36.23 -2.95 -35.38
N LEU A 18 -36.94 -1.87 -35.73
CA LEU A 18 -36.36 -0.63 -36.26
C LEU A 18 -35.81 0.29 -35.15
N ASN A 19 -36.37 0.24 -33.93
CA ASN A 19 -35.92 1.02 -32.77
C ASN A 19 -34.84 0.33 -31.93
N ASN A 20 -34.40 -0.89 -32.29
CA ASN A 20 -33.13 -1.43 -31.83
C ASN A 20 -31.98 -0.65 -32.49
N GLY A 21 -31.86 0.62 -32.11
CA GLY A 21 -30.68 1.42 -32.35
C GLY A 21 -29.49 0.61 -31.86
N ILE A 22 -28.51 0.42 -32.74
CA ILE A 22 -27.24 -0.19 -32.41
C ILE A 22 -26.76 0.47 -31.13
N ALA A 23 -26.73 -0.29 -30.03
CA ALA A 23 -26.14 0.16 -28.79
C ALA A 23 -24.65 0.33 -29.08
N VAL A 24 -24.25 1.54 -29.49
CA VAL A 24 -22.86 1.93 -29.60
C VAL A 24 -22.34 1.93 -28.18
N SER A 25 -21.77 0.79 -27.78
CA SER A 25 -20.95 0.72 -26.58
C SER A 25 -19.90 1.82 -26.73
N PRO A 26 -19.76 2.75 -25.77
CA PRO A 26 -18.75 3.78 -25.88
C PRO A 26 -17.41 3.08 -26.06
N SER A 27 -16.82 3.21 -27.25
CA SER A 27 -15.44 2.79 -27.47
C SER A 27 -14.61 3.78 -26.68
N HIS A 28 -14.36 3.48 -25.41
CA HIS A 28 -13.33 4.17 -24.66
C HIS A 28 -12.01 3.78 -25.33
N ASP A 29 -11.60 4.59 -26.30
CA ASP A 29 -10.30 4.48 -26.95
C ASP A 29 -9.22 4.84 -25.93
N THR A 30 -8.93 3.87 -25.06
CA THR A 30 -7.89 3.93 -24.05
C THR A 30 -6.50 3.85 -24.68
N ALA A 31 -6.39 3.55 -25.98
CA ALA A 31 -5.09 3.53 -26.66
C ALA A 31 -4.49 4.95 -26.73
N SER A 32 -5.32 5.99 -26.65
CA SER A 32 -4.90 7.39 -26.58
C SER A 32 -4.57 7.87 -25.15
N LEU A 33 -5.05 7.18 -24.10
CA LEU A 33 -4.85 7.56 -22.72
C LEU A 33 -3.43 7.21 -22.26
N ASN A 34 -2.61 8.23 -22.04
CA ASN A 34 -1.24 8.05 -21.58
C ASN A 34 -0.82 9.19 -20.65
N ARG A 35 0.44 9.17 -20.18
CA ARG A 35 0.92 10.17 -19.21
C ARG A 35 0.83 11.62 -19.69
N THR A 36 0.80 11.89 -21.01
CA THR A 36 0.63 13.24 -21.56
C THR A 36 -0.80 13.77 -21.41
N SER A 37 -1.77 12.93 -21.04
CA SER A 37 -3.14 13.34 -20.73
C SER A 37 -3.26 13.99 -19.34
N PHE A 38 -2.20 13.99 -18.54
CA PHE A 38 -2.14 14.57 -17.20
C PHE A 38 -1.25 15.82 -17.19
N PRO A 39 -1.35 16.69 -16.17
CA PRO A 39 -0.40 17.80 -15.99
C PRO A 39 1.05 17.32 -16.07
N LYS A 40 1.92 18.16 -16.63
CA LYS A 40 3.34 17.80 -16.89
C LYS A 40 4.07 17.27 -15.64
N ASP A 41 3.72 17.80 -14.47
CA ASP A 41 4.36 17.48 -13.19
C ASP A 41 3.55 16.46 -12.37
N PHE A 42 2.60 15.75 -12.99
CA PHE A 42 1.85 14.68 -12.33
C PHE A 42 2.78 13.50 -12.01
N ILE A 43 2.73 13.04 -10.76
CA ILE A 43 3.58 11.96 -10.25
C ILE A 43 2.85 10.62 -10.35
N PHE A 44 3.42 9.69 -11.12
CA PHE A 44 2.98 8.30 -11.13
C PHE A 44 3.90 7.44 -10.26
N GLY A 45 3.32 6.67 -9.33
CA GLY A 45 4.09 5.84 -8.41
C GLY A 45 3.38 4.54 -8.04
N THR A 46 4.08 3.73 -7.27
CA THR A 46 3.54 2.54 -6.62
C THR A 46 3.67 2.66 -5.11
N ALA A 47 2.95 1.82 -4.35
CA ALA A 47 2.90 1.90 -2.91
C ALA A 47 3.08 0.53 -2.23
N SER A 48 3.66 0.55 -1.04
CA SER A 48 3.80 -0.61 -0.14
C SER A 48 3.62 -0.21 1.33
N ALA A 49 3.65 -1.21 2.21
CA ALA A 49 3.75 -1.06 3.65
C ALA A 49 4.80 -2.02 4.21
N ALA A 50 5.46 -1.63 5.29
CA ALA A 50 6.60 -2.33 5.85
C ALA A 50 6.29 -3.80 6.18
N TYR A 51 5.24 -4.08 6.96
CA TYR A 51 4.88 -5.45 7.34
C TYR A 51 4.47 -6.33 6.15
N GLN A 52 3.92 -5.73 5.09
CA GLN A 52 3.49 -6.45 3.89
C GLN A 52 4.65 -6.77 2.94
N TYR A 53 5.76 -6.02 2.99
CA TYR A 53 6.83 -6.09 1.98
C TYR A 53 8.19 -6.50 2.54
N GLU A 54 8.57 -5.99 3.71
CA GLU A 54 9.95 -6.09 4.20
C GLU A 54 10.37 -7.52 4.53
N GLY A 55 9.55 -8.23 5.31
CA GLY A 55 10.01 -9.45 5.98
C GLY A 55 11.08 -9.14 7.01
N ALA A 56 12.00 -10.08 7.19
CA ALA A 56 13.12 -9.95 8.12
C ALA A 56 12.63 -9.56 9.52
N ALA A 57 11.53 -10.20 9.95
CA ALA A 57 10.74 -9.77 11.11
C ALA A 57 11.52 -9.84 12.43
N LYS A 58 12.50 -10.75 12.51
CA LYS A 58 13.38 -10.99 13.67
C LYS A 58 14.85 -10.70 13.38
N GLU A 59 15.14 -9.94 12.33
CA GLU A 59 16.50 -9.64 11.87
C GLU A 59 16.85 -8.16 12.07
N GLY A 60 18.15 -7.86 12.05
CA GLY A 60 18.68 -6.51 12.07
C GLY A 60 18.21 -5.68 13.27
N GLY A 61 17.98 -6.33 14.41
CA GLY A 61 17.56 -5.69 15.67
C GLY A 61 16.10 -5.22 15.74
N ARG A 62 15.23 -5.61 14.79
CA ARG A 62 13.80 -5.27 14.82
C ARG A 62 13.09 -5.91 16.03
N GLY A 63 12.25 -5.13 16.72
CA GLY A 63 11.31 -5.65 17.72
C GLY A 63 9.98 -6.09 17.10
N PRO A 64 9.17 -6.90 17.80
CA PRO A 64 7.86 -7.31 17.31
C PRO A 64 6.87 -6.14 17.25
N SER A 65 6.03 -6.12 16.24
CA SER A 65 4.81 -5.32 16.14
C SER A 65 3.59 -6.14 16.56
N THR A 66 2.44 -5.49 16.69
CA THR A 66 1.17 -6.17 16.96
C THR A 66 0.77 -7.15 15.87
N TRP A 67 1.15 -6.90 14.61
CA TRP A 67 0.90 -7.83 13.51
C TRP A 67 1.73 -9.12 13.61
N ASP A 68 2.99 -9.02 14.06
CA ASP A 68 3.81 -10.21 14.32
C ASP A 68 3.09 -11.10 15.35
N ILE A 69 2.63 -10.53 16.46
CA ILE A 69 1.92 -11.28 17.50
C ILE A 69 0.57 -11.79 17.01
N PHE A 70 -0.22 -10.98 16.31
CA PHE A 70 -1.56 -11.34 15.86
C PHE A 70 -1.53 -12.54 14.91
N THR A 71 -0.66 -12.52 13.90
CA THR A 71 -0.58 -13.60 12.90
C THR A 71 -0.10 -14.92 13.51
N HIS A 72 0.84 -14.87 14.45
CA HIS A 72 1.33 -16.07 15.14
C HIS A 72 0.35 -16.61 16.19
N ARG A 73 -0.33 -15.73 16.92
CA ARG A 73 -1.24 -16.13 18.00
C ARG A 73 -2.59 -16.59 17.47
N TYR A 74 -3.05 -16.01 16.37
CA TYR A 74 -4.37 -16.28 15.80
C TYR A 74 -4.27 -16.61 14.29
N PRO A 75 -3.55 -17.68 13.91
CA PRO A 75 -3.35 -18.01 12.49
C PRO A 75 -4.69 -18.25 11.76
N GLY A 76 -5.71 -18.77 12.45
CA GLY A 76 -7.05 -18.95 11.90
C GLY A 76 -7.80 -17.65 11.56
N LYS A 77 -7.27 -16.48 11.94
CA LYS A 77 -7.79 -15.16 11.50
C LYS A 77 -7.16 -14.69 10.19
N ILE A 78 -6.16 -15.39 9.68
CA ILE A 78 -5.60 -15.20 8.35
C ILE A 78 -6.16 -16.32 7.46
N LYS A 79 -6.70 -15.96 6.28
CA LYS A 79 -7.44 -16.90 5.41
C LYS A 79 -6.66 -18.19 5.10
N ASP A 80 -5.34 -18.09 4.95
CA ASP A 80 -4.43 -19.20 4.66
C ASP A 80 -3.46 -19.51 5.81
N GLY A 81 -3.62 -18.87 6.97
CA GLY A 81 -2.71 -19.01 8.11
C GLY A 81 -1.31 -18.41 7.92
N SER A 82 -1.08 -17.64 6.85
CA SER A 82 0.24 -17.02 6.59
C SER A 82 0.59 -15.90 7.60
N ASN A 83 1.85 -15.46 7.56
CA ASN A 83 2.38 -14.37 8.38
C ASN A 83 3.35 -13.47 7.57
N GLY A 84 3.86 -12.42 8.22
CA GLY A 84 4.79 -11.45 7.62
C GLY A 84 6.27 -11.71 7.90
N ASP A 85 6.66 -12.90 8.37
CA ASP A 85 8.04 -13.16 8.82
C ASP A 85 9.06 -12.90 7.71
N VAL A 86 8.74 -13.38 6.49
CA VAL A 86 9.52 -13.22 5.27
C VAL A 86 8.85 -12.27 4.27
N ALA A 87 7.51 -12.26 4.23
CA ALA A 87 6.73 -11.48 3.26
C ALA A 87 7.25 -11.68 1.81
N VAL A 88 7.51 -10.60 1.06
CA VAL A 88 8.19 -10.65 -0.25
C VAL A 88 9.69 -10.30 -0.18
N ASP A 89 10.24 -10.24 1.03
CA ASP A 89 11.66 -10.08 1.33
C ASP A 89 12.30 -8.78 0.77
N GLN A 90 11.55 -7.68 0.76
CA GLN A 90 12.09 -6.39 0.31
C GLN A 90 13.27 -5.93 1.18
N TYR A 91 13.34 -6.33 2.46
CA TYR A 91 14.44 -5.97 3.35
C TYR A 91 15.81 -6.32 2.75
N HIS A 92 15.92 -7.51 2.14
CA HIS A 92 17.12 -7.94 1.42
C HIS A 92 17.10 -7.56 -0.06
N ARG A 93 15.92 -7.54 -0.69
CA ARG A 93 15.77 -7.46 -2.15
C ARG A 93 15.51 -6.06 -2.70
N TYR A 94 15.46 -5.02 -1.85
CA TYR A 94 15.10 -3.65 -2.24
C TYR A 94 15.84 -3.10 -3.48
N LYS A 95 17.11 -3.49 -3.69
CA LYS A 95 17.88 -3.06 -4.87
C LYS A 95 17.25 -3.54 -6.19
N GLY A 96 16.67 -4.73 -6.17
CA GLY A 96 15.96 -5.33 -7.30
C GLY A 96 14.62 -4.65 -7.55
N ASP A 97 13.87 -4.41 -6.48
CA ASP A 97 12.56 -3.75 -6.55
C ASP A 97 12.69 -2.34 -7.13
N VAL A 98 13.65 -1.55 -6.64
CA VAL A 98 13.92 -0.20 -7.15
C VAL A 98 14.33 -0.22 -8.64
N ARG A 99 15.04 -1.27 -9.09
CA ARG A 99 15.38 -1.44 -10.51
C ARG A 99 14.14 -1.72 -11.35
N ILE A 100 13.20 -2.52 -10.85
CA ILE A 100 11.93 -2.81 -11.54
C ILE A 100 11.09 -1.54 -11.64
N MET A 101 10.93 -0.79 -10.55
CA MET A 101 10.19 0.49 -10.53
C MET A 101 10.74 1.46 -11.58
N LYS A 102 12.07 1.56 -11.69
CA LYS A 102 12.68 2.42 -12.71
C LYS A 102 12.42 1.92 -14.13
N LYS A 103 12.48 0.60 -14.37
CA LYS A 103 12.19 0.02 -15.69
C LYS A 103 10.74 0.26 -16.11
N MET A 104 9.81 0.34 -15.16
CA MET A 104 8.40 0.66 -15.40
C MET A 104 8.14 2.14 -15.71
N GLY A 105 9.15 3.03 -15.57
CA GLY A 105 8.98 4.46 -15.86
C GLY A 105 8.22 5.24 -14.78
N LEU A 106 8.25 4.76 -13.53
CA LEU A 106 7.63 5.45 -12.38
C LEU A 106 8.45 6.66 -11.94
N ASP A 107 7.76 7.62 -11.32
CA ASP A 107 8.30 8.87 -10.79
C ASP A 107 8.50 8.79 -9.26
N ALA A 108 7.68 7.99 -8.55
CA ALA A 108 7.72 7.89 -7.10
C ALA A 108 7.49 6.48 -6.55
N TYR A 109 7.90 6.28 -5.30
CA TYR A 109 7.58 5.09 -4.51
C TYR A 109 7.13 5.50 -3.11
N ARG A 110 5.91 5.11 -2.75
CA ARG A 110 5.39 5.22 -1.39
C ARG A 110 5.73 3.97 -0.60
N PHE A 111 6.32 4.13 0.57
CA PHE A 111 6.55 3.04 1.53
C PHE A 111 6.33 3.52 2.95
N SER A 112 6.22 2.60 3.91
CA SER A 112 6.17 2.95 5.33
C SER A 112 7.45 2.58 6.06
N ILE A 113 7.72 3.28 7.16
CA ILE A 113 8.76 2.90 8.13
C ILE A 113 8.12 2.00 9.17
N SER A 114 8.74 0.85 9.46
CA SER A 114 8.34 0.02 10.58
C SER A 114 8.83 0.63 11.89
N TRP A 115 7.90 1.06 12.73
CA TRP A 115 8.22 1.69 14.01
C TRP A 115 9.07 0.76 14.87
N SER A 116 8.67 -0.52 15.00
CA SER A 116 9.42 -1.49 15.80
C SER A 116 10.78 -1.87 15.21
N ARG A 117 11.05 -1.54 13.94
CA ARG A 117 12.40 -1.68 13.35
C ARG A 117 13.33 -0.57 13.79
N VAL A 118 12.86 0.68 13.84
CA VAL A 118 13.70 1.84 14.24
C VAL A 118 13.76 2.03 15.76
N LEU A 119 12.67 1.70 16.47
CA LEU A 119 12.55 1.73 17.93
C LEU A 119 11.98 0.38 18.41
N PRO A 120 12.83 -0.62 18.68
CA PRO A 120 12.37 -1.98 19.03
C PRO A 120 11.52 -2.06 20.30
N LYS A 121 11.66 -1.10 21.20
CA LYS A 121 10.85 -0.96 22.42
C LYS A 121 9.80 0.16 22.30
N GLY A 122 9.58 0.66 21.08
CA GLY A 122 8.64 1.73 20.72
C GLY A 122 9.00 3.14 21.19
N LYS A 123 9.69 3.28 22.32
CA LYS A 123 10.10 4.57 22.89
C LYS A 123 11.55 4.89 22.59
N LEU A 124 11.87 6.18 22.46
CA LEU A 124 13.26 6.67 22.34
C LEU A 124 14.13 6.26 23.54
N SER A 125 13.57 6.28 24.76
CA SER A 125 14.26 5.82 25.97
C SER A 125 14.61 4.33 25.96
N GLY A 126 13.89 3.54 25.15
CA GLY A 126 14.17 2.12 24.95
C GLY A 126 15.27 1.83 23.92
N GLY A 127 15.90 2.87 23.38
CA GLY A 127 17.02 2.77 22.46
C GLY A 127 16.61 2.81 20.98
N VAL A 128 17.51 3.39 20.18
CA VAL A 128 17.36 3.51 18.73
C VAL A 128 18.13 2.40 18.03
N ASN A 129 17.46 1.67 17.14
CA ASN A 129 18.10 0.66 16.31
C ASN A 129 18.78 1.30 15.09
N LYS A 130 20.10 1.46 15.18
CA LYS A 130 20.93 2.03 14.11
C LYS A 130 20.91 1.19 12.83
N GLU A 131 20.74 -0.13 12.92
CA GLU A 131 20.67 -1.00 11.75
C GLU A 131 19.35 -0.82 11.00
N GLY A 132 18.24 -0.68 11.73
CA GLY A 132 16.94 -0.30 11.16
C GLY A 132 17.00 1.04 10.42
N ILE A 133 17.63 2.06 11.01
CA ILE A 133 17.87 3.35 10.35
C ILE A 133 18.72 3.18 9.09
N LYS A 134 19.79 2.38 9.16
CA LYS A 134 20.67 2.12 8.02
C LYS A 134 19.94 1.45 6.86
N TYR A 135 18.97 0.57 7.13
CA TYR A 135 18.12 -0.02 6.11
C TYR A 135 17.30 1.04 5.36
N TYR A 136 16.55 1.89 6.07
CA TYR A 136 15.75 2.94 5.42
C TYR A 136 16.62 3.95 4.67
N ASN A 137 17.77 4.34 5.22
CA ASN A 137 18.73 5.20 4.51
C ASN A 137 19.22 4.56 3.21
N LYS A 138 19.51 3.26 3.22
CA LYS A 138 19.91 2.52 2.00
C LYS A 138 18.79 2.50 0.96
N LEU A 139 17.54 2.28 1.37
CA LEU A 139 16.38 2.30 0.48
C LEU A 139 16.17 3.70 -0.12
N ILE A 140 16.11 4.73 0.72
CA ILE A 140 15.93 6.14 0.30
C ILE A 140 17.03 6.55 -0.67
N ASN A 141 18.30 6.32 -0.32
CA ASN A 141 19.43 6.67 -1.19
C ASN A 141 19.34 5.94 -2.54
N LYS A 142 18.85 4.68 -2.56
CA LYS A 142 18.71 3.91 -3.79
C LYS A 142 17.59 4.43 -4.68
N LEU A 143 16.47 4.86 -4.09
CA LEU A 143 15.35 5.49 -4.80
C LEU A 143 15.79 6.80 -5.44
N LEU A 144 16.39 7.69 -4.65
CA LEU A 144 16.90 8.99 -5.11
C LEU A 144 17.94 8.83 -6.22
N ALA A 145 18.88 7.89 -6.07
CA ALA A 145 19.88 7.59 -7.10
C ALA A 145 19.29 7.05 -8.42
N ARG A 146 17.99 6.72 -8.47
CA ARG A 146 17.28 6.30 -9.68
C ARG A 146 16.21 7.30 -10.12
N GLY A 147 16.17 8.48 -9.48
CA GLY A 147 15.20 9.53 -9.76
C GLY A 147 13.77 9.14 -9.37
N LEU A 148 13.61 8.31 -8.33
CA LEU A 148 12.31 7.99 -7.74
C LEU A 148 12.13 8.82 -6.46
N GLN A 149 11.05 9.59 -6.37
CA GLN A 149 10.71 10.37 -5.19
C GLN A 149 10.14 9.46 -4.08
N PRO A 150 10.73 9.47 -2.86
CA PRO A 150 10.21 8.71 -1.74
C PRO A 150 9.00 9.42 -1.11
N PHE A 151 7.88 8.71 -0.98
CA PHE A 151 6.72 9.15 -0.20
C PHE A 151 6.64 8.29 1.06
N VAL A 152 6.98 8.85 2.22
CA VAL A 152 7.17 8.07 3.45
C VAL A 152 5.94 8.15 4.34
N THR A 153 5.35 7.01 4.65
CA THR A 153 4.30 6.87 5.67
C THR A 153 4.94 6.49 7.01
N LEU A 154 4.76 7.31 8.05
CA LEU A 154 5.39 7.05 9.35
C LEU A 154 4.73 5.92 10.14
N PHE A 155 3.42 5.72 9.96
CA PHE A 155 2.67 4.65 10.60
C PHE A 155 1.71 3.98 9.61
N HIS A 156 1.84 2.66 9.47
CA HIS A 156 0.97 1.86 8.62
C HIS A 156 0.54 0.58 9.34
N TRP A 157 -0.10 0.77 10.51
CA TRP A 157 -0.77 -0.25 11.31
C TRP A 157 0.13 -1.26 12.01
N ASP A 158 1.44 -1.01 12.12
CA ASP A 158 2.41 -1.88 12.77
C ASP A 158 3.02 -1.28 14.06
N PRO A 159 2.20 -0.91 15.07
CA PRO A 159 2.74 -0.38 16.31
C PRO A 159 3.63 -1.44 17.00
N PRO A 160 4.71 -1.03 17.66
CA PRO A 160 5.54 -1.93 18.46
C PRO A 160 4.71 -2.63 19.53
N GLN A 161 4.84 -3.95 19.67
CA GLN A 161 4.11 -4.72 20.67
C GLN A 161 4.40 -4.20 22.09
N ALA A 162 5.60 -3.66 22.34
CA ALA A 162 5.94 -3.05 23.62
C ALA A 162 4.97 -1.91 24.05
N LEU A 163 4.43 -1.15 23.10
CA LEU A 163 3.46 -0.08 23.40
C LEU A 163 2.04 -0.62 23.62
N GLU A 164 1.70 -1.69 22.89
CA GLU A 164 0.45 -2.44 23.10
C GLU A 164 0.44 -3.07 24.50
N ASP A 165 1.52 -3.73 24.90
CA ASP A 165 1.66 -4.38 26.20
C ASP A 165 1.66 -3.37 27.36
N GLU A 166 2.28 -2.20 27.17
CA GLU A 166 2.42 -1.23 28.25
C GLU A 166 1.12 -0.47 28.54
N TYR A 167 0.38 -0.08 27.50
CA TYR A 167 -0.79 0.79 27.67
C TYR A 167 -1.89 0.61 26.60
N GLY A 168 -1.85 -0.43 25.78
CA GLY A 168 -2.84 -0.68 24.72
C GLY A 168 -2.66 0.20 23.48
N ALA A 169 -1.44 0.69 23.23
CA ALA A 169 -1.08 1.53 22.09
C ALA A 169 -2.10 2.65 21.83
N PHE A 170 -2.84 2.57 20.71
CA PHE A 170 -3.79 3.61 20.28
C PHE A 170 -5.05 3.73 21.12
N LEU A 171 -5.30 2.80 22.05
CA LEU A 171 -6.39 2.91 23.03
C LEU A 171 -6.06 3.93 24.14
N SER A 172 -4.81 4.39 24.22
CA SER A 172 -4.34 5.30 25.26
C SER A 172 -3.89 6.65 24.68
N PRO A 173 -4.18 7.78 25.35
CA PRO A 173 -3.68 9.09 24.93
C PRO A 173 -2.15 9.20 24.97
N HIS A 174 -1.46 8.31 25.70
CA HIS A 174 0.01 8.25 25.73
C HIS A 174 0.62 8.04 24.33
N ILE A 175 -0.12 7.43 23.41
CA ILE A 175 0.35 7.23 22.02
C ILE A 175 0.63 8.55 21.31
N VAL A 176 -0.10 9.62 21.64
CA VAL A 176 0.07 10.94 21.01
C VAL A 176 1.48 11.44 21.27
N TYR A 177 1.94 11.38 22.52
CA TYR A 177 3.29 11.80 22.89
C TYR A 177 4.39 10.92 22.27
N MET A 178 4.14 9.61 22.20
CA MET A 178 5.10 8.68 21.60
C MET A 178 5.20 8.87 20.08
N TYR A 179 4.06 9.10 19.41
CA TYR A 179 4.00 9.35 17.97
C TYR A 179 4.52 10.74 17.60
N GLY A 180 4.19 11.78 18.36
CA GLY A 180 4.68 13.15 18.17
C GLY A 180 6.21 13.25 18.24
N ARG A 181 6.85 12.42 19.06
CA ARG A 181 8.32 12.35 19.16
C ARG A 181 9.02 11.65 17.99
N VAL A 182 8.29 10.85 17.20
CA VAL A 182 8.81 10.19 15.99
C VAL A 182 8.40 10.92 14.71
N SER A 183 7.43 11.84 14.79
CA SER A 183 7.00 12.73 13.70
C SER A 183 7.78 14.04 13.73
N PRO A 184 8.36 14.52 12.61
CA PRO A 184 9.09 15.78 12.58
C PRO A 184 8.26 17.05 12.85
N GLY A 185 6.93 16.96 12.98
CA GLY A 185 6.01 18.10 12.88
C GLY A 185 5.62 18.82 14.17
N GLU A 186 6.18 18.48 15.34
CA GLU A 186 5.82 19.11 16.63
C GLU A 186 7.03 19.66 17.40
N ARG A 187 7.98 20.27 16.67
CA ARG A 187 9.01 21.13 17.26
C ARG A 187 9.03 22.50 16.62
#